data_AF-A0A146LZS9-F1
#
_entry.id   AF-A0A146LZS9-F1
#
_cell.length_a   1.000
_cell.length_b   1.000
_cell.length_c   1.000
_cell.angle_alpha   90.00
_cell.angle_beta   90.00
_cell.angle_gamma   90.00
#
_symmetry.space_group_name_H-M   'P 1'
#
loop_
_entity.id
_entity.type
_entity.pdbx_description
1 polymer ?
#
loop_
_entity_poly.entity_id
_entity_poly.type
_entity_poly.pdbx_seq_one_letter_code
_entity_poly.pdbx_strand_id
1 'polypeptide(L)'
;KAKELLDGYGADYKVWELDLEAEGELLQAKLLEISGQKTVPNIFINKNHIGGFSDLKSLDDAGALKALVAKDESNSPSLGEQVSTFINTNGVALFSKSWCPYCKKAKELLDGYKAEYKVWELDLEANGDL
;
A
#
# COMPACT_ATOMS: atom_id res chain seq x y z
N LYS A 1 -6.73 20.04 -8.31
CA LYS A 1 -7.84 19.54 -9.17
C LYS A 1 -8.10 18.05 -9.00
N ALA A 2 -7.27 17.13 -9.53
CA ALA A 2 -7.53 15.68 -9.35
C ALA A 2 -7.48 15.25 -7.88
N LYS A 3 -6.41 15.63 -7.17
CA LYS A 3 -6.23 15.40 -5.72
C LYS A 3 -7.42 15.94 -4.91
N GLU A 4 -7.70 17.23 -5.05
CA GLU A 4 -8.84 17.90 -4.40
C GLU A 4 -10.18 17.17 -4.62
N LEU A 5 -10.44 16.69 -5.83
CA LEU A 5 -11.66 15.91 -6.13
C LEU A 5 -11.68 14.60 -5.33
N LEU A 6 -10.58 13.85 -5.36
CA LEU A 6 -10.43 12.58 -4.62
C LEU A 6 -10.47 12.78 -3.09
N ASP A 7 -9.85 13.86 -2.60
CA ASP A 7 -9.90 14.28 -1.20
C ASP A 7 -11.34 14.58 -0.77
N GLY A 8 -12.13 15.20 -1.66
CA GLY A 8 -13.56 15.45 -1.43
C GLY A 8 -14.39 14.18 -1.27
N TYR A 9 -13.93 13.05 -1.81
CA TYR A 9 -14.51 11.73 -1.60
C TYR A 9 -13.96 10.99 -0.37
N GLY A 10 -12.93 11.54 0.30
CA GLY A 10 -12.22 10.85 1.38
C GLY A 10 -11.51 9.58 0.89
N ALA A 11 -11.13 9.54 -0.39
CA ALA A 11 -10.43 8.40 -0.98
C ALA A 11 -9.02 8.27 -0.40
N ASP A 12 -8.59 7.03 -0.15
CA ASP A 12 -7.17 6.75 0.12
C ASP A 12 -6.45 6.51 -1.21
N TYR A 13 -5.36 7.24 -1.46
CA TYR A 13 -4.60 7.14 -2.70
C TYR A 13 -3.13 7.52 -2.47
N LYS A 14 -2.25 6.92 -3.29
CA LYS A 14 -0.83 7.27 -3.34
C LYS A 14 -0.55 8.16 -4.54
N VAL A 15 0.24 9.22 -4.32
CA VAL A 15 0.75 10.11 -5.37
C VAL A 15 2.24 9.87 -5.56
N TRP A 16 2.68 9.83 -6.81
CA TRP A 16 4.10 9.83 -7.18
C TRP A 16 4.33 11.09 -8.01
N GLU A 17 5.15 12.00 -7.48
CA GLU A 17 5.51 13.26 -8.16
C GLU A 17 6.70 12.99 -9.07
N LEU A 18 6.42 12.68 -10.35
CA LEU A 18 7.43 12.17 -11.28
C LEU A 18 8.65 13.09 -11.44
N ASP A 19 8.49 14.40 -11.23
CA ASP A 19 9.55 15.41 -11.30
C ASP A 19 10.48 15.41 -10.07
N LEU A 20 10.04 14.81 -8.95
CA LEU A 20 10.81 14.69 -7.72
C LEU A 20 11.44 13.30 -7.56
N GLU A 21 11.03 12.32 -8.35
CA GLU A 21 11.57 10.97 -8.34
C GLU A 21 12.93 10.91 -9.05
N ALA A 22 13.93 10.29 -8.41
CA ALA A 22 15.27 10.12 -8.99
C ALA A 22 15.24 9.36 -10.33
N GLU A 23 14.26 8.45 -10.49
CA GLU A 23 14.04 7.64 -11.70
C GLU A 23 12.78 8.07 -12.46
N GLY A 24 12.36 9.34 -12.33
CA GLY A 24 11.11 9.87 -12.88
C GLY A 24 10.91 9.60 -14.38
N GLU A 25 11.96 9.72 -15.19
CA GLU A 25 11.89 9.42 -16.64
C GLU A 25 11.61 7.94 -16.93
N LEU A 26 12.26 7.03 -16.20
CA LEU A 26 12.03 5.58 -16.33
C LEU A 26 10.61 5.23 -15.91
N LEU A 27 10.14 5.85 -14.82
CA LEU A 27 8.77 5.67 -14.34
C LEU A 27 7.75 6.19 -15.37
N GLN A 28 7.97 7.36 -15.97
CA GLN A 28 7.09 7.90 -17.01
C GLN A 28 7.08 7.03 -18.27
N ALA A 29 8.23 6.48 -18.68
CA ALA A 29 8.31 5.53 -19.78
C ALA A 29 7.52 4.25 -19.49
N LYS A 30 7.60 3.72 -18.26
CA LYS A 30 6.82 2.56 -17.83
C LYS A 30 5.32 2.84 -17.74
N LEU A 31 4.93 4.01 -17.26
CA LEU A 31 3.53 4.43 -17.27
C LEU A 31 2.98 4.54 -18.69
N LEU A 32 3.77 5.05 -19.64
CA LEU A 32 3.41 5.07 -21.06
C LEU A 32 3.23 3.66 -21.64
N GLU A 33 4.13 2.72 -21.30
CA GLU A 33 4.02 1.32 -21.73
C GLU A 33 2.74 0.65 -21.20
N ILE A 34 2.41 0.86 -19.92
CA ILE A 34 1.26 0.24 -19.27
C ILE A 34 -0.07 0.87 -19.70
N SER A 35 -0.10 2.21 -19.78
CA SER A 35 -1.35 2.96 -19.87
C SER A 35 -1.61 3.55 -21.27
N GLY A 36 -0.58 3.61 -22.11
CA GLY A 36 -0.61 4.33 -23.38
C GLY A 36 -0.59 5.85 -23.23
N GLN A 37 -0.58 6.39 -22.00
CA GLN A 37 -0.65 7.82 -21.72
C GLN A 37 0.71 8.38 -21.27
N LYS A 38 1.20 9.39 -22.00
CA LYS A 38 2.46 10.09 -21.67
C LYS A 38 2.27 11.22 -20.65
N THR A 39 1.09 11.82 -20.60
CA THR A 39 0.81 13.05 -19.85
C THR A 39 0.37 12.78 -18.43
N VAL A 40 0.70 13.71 -17.54
CA VAL A 40 0.17 13.76 -16.18
C VAL A 40 -1.09 14.65 -16.11
N PRO A 41 -2.02 14.39 -15.18
CA PRO A 41 -2.05 13.23 -14.29
C PRO A 41 -2.37 11.94 -15.06
N ASN A 42 -1.75 10.81 -14.67
CA ASN A 42 -2.00 9.47 -15.20
C ASN A 42 -2.62 8.63 -14.07
N ILE A 43 -3.95 8.52 -14.07
CA ILE A 43 -4.72 8.11 -12.90
C ILE A 43 -5.15 6.64 -13.06
N PHE A 44 -4.97 5.86 -11.99
CA PHE A 44 -5.45 4.50 -11.89
C PHE A 44 -6.32 4.33 -10.64
N ILE A 45 -7.42 3.60 -10.75
CA ILE A 45 -8.30 3.23 -9.63
C ILE A 45 -8.62 1.75 -9.73
N ASN A 46 -8.45 0.99 -8.65
CA ASN A 46 -8.70 -0.45 -8.59
C ASN A 46 -8.05 -1.23 -9.75
N LYS A 47 -6.76 -0.96 -10.02
CA LYS A 47 -5.94 -1.55 -11.10
C LYS A 47 -6.37 -1.17 -12.53
N ASN A 48 -7.39 -0.33 -12.70
CA ASN A 48 -7.85 0.15 -14.00
C ASN A 48 -7.29 1.53 -14.30
N HIS A 49 -6.81 1.73 -15.54
CA HIS A 49 -6.40 3.04 -16.02
C HIS A 49 -7.64 3.91 -16.28
N ILE A 50 -7.68 5.08 -15.64
CA ILE A 50 -8.78 6.05 -15.75
C ILE A 50 -8.46 7.15 -16.77
N GLY A 51 -7.18 7.55 -16.86
CA GLY A 51 -6.72 8.59 -17.76
C GLY A 51 -6.30 9.87 -17.03
N GLY A 52 -6.70 11.03 -17.57
CA GLY A 52 -6.40 12.34 -17.03
C GLY A 52 -7.47 12.89 -16.09
N PHE A 53 -7.33 14.18 -15.74
CA PHE A 53 -8.31 14.85 -14.89
C PHE A 53 -9.70 14.94 -15.56
N SER A 54 -9.75 15.15 -16.88
CA SER A 54 -11.01 15.23 -17.63
C SER A 54 -11.80 13.91 -17.57
N ASP A 55 -11.11 12.78 -17.67
CA ASP A 55 -11.72 11.45 -17.58
C ASP A 55 -12.24 11.19 -16.16
N LEU A 56 -11.44 11.52 -15.14
CA LEU A 56 -11.85 11.45 -13.74
C LEU A 56 -13.09 12.32 -13.46
N LYS A 57 -13.10 13.56 -13.99
CA LYS A 57 -14.23 14.47 -13.83
C LYS A 57 -15.48 13.97 -14.55
N SER A 58 -15.32 13.32 -15.70
CA SER A 58 -16.44 12.70 -16.42
C SER A 58 -17.07 11.55 -15.63
N LEU A 59 -16.27 10.74 -14.93
CA LEU A 59 -16.77 9.70 -14.02
C LEU A 59 -17.51 10.29 -12.81
N ASP A 60 -17.02 11.42 -12.30
CA ASP A 60 -17.67 12.17 -11.23
C ASP A 60 -19.03 12.74 -11.67
N ASP A 61 -19.07 13.39 -12.84
CA ASP A 61 -20.33 13.93 -13.41
C ASP A 61 -21.35 12.83 -13.72
N ALA A 62 -20.88 11.65 -14.10
CA ALA A 62 -21.71 10.46 -14.30
C ALA A 62 -22.14 9.79 -12.98
N GLY A 63 -21.65 10.24 -11.82
CA GLY A 63 -21.90 9.65 -10.50
C GLY A 63 -21.21 8.31 -10.24
N ALA A 64 -20.39 7.82 -11.18
CA ALA A 64 -19.70 6.54 -11.10
C ALA A 64 -18.47 6.59 -10.17
N LEU A 65 -17.84 7.77 -10.03
CA LEU A 65 -16.59 7.91 -9.28
C LEU A 65 -16.76 7.46 -7.82
N LYS A 66 -17.88 7.81 -7.19
CA LYS A 66 -18.17 7.46 -5.78
C LYS A 66 -18.03 5.97 -5.49
N ALA A 67 -18.50 5.11 -6.40
CA ALA A 67 -18.42 3.67 -6.22
C ALA A 67 -16.99 3.14 -6.41
N LEU A 68 -16.22 3.76 -7.32
CA LEU A 68 -14.85 3.36 -7.61
C LEU A 68 -13.87 3.72 -6.48
N VAL A 69 -14.10 4.86 -5.82
CA VAL A 69 -13.23 5.37 -4.74
C VAL A 69 -13.74 5.05 -3.34
N ALA A 70 -14.88 4.36 -3.23
CA ALA A 70 -15.32 3.85 -1.95
C ALA A 70 -14.21 2.98 -1.35
N LYS A 71 -13.98 3.10 -0.03
CA LYS A 71 -13.06 2.23 0.68
C LYS A 71 -13.49 0.79 0.42
N ASP A 72 -12.72 0.11 -0.40
CA ASP A 72 -12.93 -1.29 -0.65
C ASP A 72 -12.43 -2.04 0.59
N GLU A 73 -13.33 -2.42 1.49
CA GLU A 73 -12.98 -3.24 2.65
C GLU A 73 -12.40 -4.61 2.20
N SER A 74 -12.61 -5.01 0.95
CA SER A 74 -12.01 -6.19 0.33
C SER A 74 -10.58 -5.97 -0.21
N ASN A 75 -10.07 -4.73 -0.20
CA ASN A 75 -8.65 -4.41 -0.45
C ASN A 75 -7.80 -4.34 0.83
N SER A 76 -8.35 -4.72 1.99
CA SER A 76 -7.51 -5.01 3.15
C SER A 76 -6.57 -6.18 2.76
N PRO A 77 -5.25 -6.05 2.93
CA PRO A 77 -4.33 -7.11 2.54
C PRO A 77 -4.73 -8.40 3.24
N SER A 78 -4.83 -9.49 2.49
CA SER A 78 -5.09 -10.81 3.06
C SER A 78 -4.03 -11.16 4.10
N LEU A 79 -4.34 -12.05 5.05
CA LEU A 79 -3.34 -12.48 6.04
C LEU A 79 -2.03 -12.95 5.39
N GLY A 80 -2.13 -13.65 4.25
CA GLY A 80 -0.96 -14.08 3.48
C GLY A 80 -0.14 -12.92 2.91
N GLU A 81 -0.80 -11.87 2.40
CA GLU A 81 -0.12 -10.64 1.95
C GLU A 81 0.50 -9.87 3.10
N GLN A 82 -0.16 -9.82 4.26
CA GLN A 82 0.39 -9.17 5.45
C GLN A 82 1.65 -9.92 5.93
N VAL A 83 1.59 -11.25 6.04
CA VAL A 83 2.76 -12.10 6.40
C VAL A 83 3.89 -11.91 5.41
N SER A 84 3.60 -11.98 4.10
CA SER A 84 4.60 -11.81 3.06
C SER A 84 5.23 -10.42 3.10
N THR A 85 4.42 -9.37 3.26
CA THR A 85 4.90 -7.99 3.41
C THR A 85 5.80 -7.85 4.63
N PHE A 86 5.40 -8.39 5.79
CA PHE A 86 6.19 -8.31 7.01
C PHE A 86 7.55 -9.01 6.88
N ILE A 87 7.61 -10.16 6.20
CA ILE A 87 8.88 -10.85 5.93
C ILE A 87 9.74 -10.07 4.95
N ASN A 88 9.16 -9.60 3.83
CA ASN A 88 9.92 -9.01 2.73
C ASN A 88 10.39 -7.57 2.99
N THR A 89 9.73 -6.85 3.90
CA THR A 89 10.08 -5.45 4.22
C THR A 89 11.01 -5.32 5.42
N ASN A 90 11.22 -6.40 6.18
CA ASN A 90 12.04 -6.38 7.40
C ASN A 90 13.20 -7.37 7.28
N GLY A 91 14.43 -6.89 7.43
CA GLY A 91 15.64 -7.74 7.32
C GLY A 91 15.67 -8.91 8.31
N VAL A 92 15.07 -8.73 9.49
CA VAL A 92 14.80 -9.82 10.44
C VAL A 92 13.35 -9.67 10.93
N ALA A 93 12.50 -10.61 10.53
CA ALA A 93 11.10 -10.70 10.94
C ALA A 93 10.93 -11.80 11.99
N LEU A 94 10.47 -11.45 13.20
CA LEU A 94 10.20 -12.39 14.29
C LEU A 94 8.70 -12.47 14.57
N PHE A 95 8.10 -13.62 14.30
CA PHE A 95 6.74 -13.91 14.73
C PHE A 95 6.78 -14.46 16.17
N SER A 96 6.05 -13.81 17.07
CA SER A 96 6.13 -14.04 18.52
C SER A 96 4.73 -14.22 19.11
N LYS A 97 4.68 -14.86 20.27
CA LYS A 97 3.52 -14.80 21.17
C LYS A 97 3.98 -14.28 22.53
N SER A 98 3.22 -13.40 23.16
CA SER A 98 3.59 -12.71 24.40
C SER A 98 3.93 -13.67 25.55
N TRP A 99 3.26 -14.83 25.58
CA TRP A 99 3.45 -15.86 26.60
C TRP A 99 4.54 -16.89 26.29
N CYS A 100 5.09 -16.92 25.08
CA CYS A 100 5.98 -17.99 24.64
C CYS A 100 7.41 -17.84 25.22
N PRO A 101 7.92 -18.83 25.99
CA PRO A 101 9.27 -18.75 26.57
C PRO A 101 10.39 -18.83 25.52
N TYR A 102 10.15 -19.48 24.37
CA TYR A 102 11.13 -19.55 23.29
C TYR A 102 11.25 -18.22 22.53
N CYS A 103 10.16 -17.49 22.34
CA CYS A 103 10.19 -16.16 21.72
C CYS A 103 11.01 -15.17 22.56
N LYS A 104 10.93 -15.25 23.90
CA LYS A 104 11.76 -14.45 24.80
C LYS A 104 13.26 -14.70 24.59
N LYS A 105 13.67 -15.98 24.54
CA LYS A 105 15.07 -16.34 24.28
C LYS A 105 15.56 -15.89 22.92
N ALA A 106 14.71 -15.96 21.89
CA ALA A 106 15.06 -15.50 20.54
C ALA A 106 15.31 -13.98 20.51
N LYS A 107 14.46 -13.19 21.20
CA LYS A 107 14.64 -11.75 21.37
C LYS A 107 15.93 -11.42 22.10
N GLU A 108 16.18 -12.05 23.26
CA GLU A 108 17.42 -11.87 24.03
C GLU A 108 18.68 -12.15 23.20
N LEU A 109 18.64 -13.18 22.34
CA LEU A 109 19.74 -13.51 21.46
C LEU A 109 19.97 -12.43 20.39
N LEU A 110 18.90 -11.98 19.73
CA LEU A 110 18.97 -10.91 18.72
C LEU A 110 19.44 -9.59 19.34
N ASP A 111 18.94 -9.26 20.54
CA ASP A 111 19.36 -8.09 21.32
C ASP A 111 20.85 -8.19 21.71
N GLY A 112 21.32 -9.38 22.08
CA GLY A 112 22.73 -9.66 22.38
C GLY A 112 23.65 -9.43 21.18
N TYR A 113 23.17 -9.71 19.96
CA TYR A 113 23.87 -9.38 18.72
C TYR A 113 23.68 -7.92 18.27
N LYS A 114 22.85 -7.14 18.96
CA LYS A 114 22.42 -5.79 18.54
C LYS A 114 21.84 -5.76 17.12
N ALA A 115 21.17 -6.85 16.74
CA ALA A 115 20.51 -6.93 15.45
C ALA A 115 19.25 -6.05 15.44
N GLU A 116 18.99 -5.37 14.34
CA GLU A 116 17.68 -4.73 14.12
C GLU A 116 16.68 -5.79 13.64
N TYR A 117 15.55 -5.94 14.34
CA TYR A 117 14.48 -6.86 13.97
C TYR A 117 13.10 -6.25 14.26
N LYS A 118 12.08 -6.73 13.56
CA LYS A 118 10.68 -6.42 13.84
C LYS A 118 9.97 -7.63 14.38
N VAL A 119 9.10 -7.40 15.37
CA VAL A 119 8.31 -8.44 16.03
C VAL A 119 6.85 -8.28 15.64
N TRP A 120 6.23 -9.38 15.24
CA TRP A 120 4.78 -9.49 15.11
C TRP A 120 4.26 -10.39 16.23
N GLU A 121 3.56 -9.80 17.21
CA GLU A 121 2.94 -10.55 18.32
C GLU A 121 1.58 -11.09 17.91
N LEU A 122 1.54 -12.37 17.53
CA LEU A 122 0.38 -13.02 16.94
C LEU A 122 -0.83 -13.06 17.89
N ASP A 123 -0.61 -13.10 19.19
CA ASP A 123 -1.65 -13.19 20.23
C ASP A 123 -2.17 -11.82 20.71
N LEU A 124 -1.64 -10.72 20.17
CA LEU A 124 -2.12 -9.37 20.47
C LEU A 124 -2.84 -8.73 19.28
N GLU A 125 -2.86 -9.40 18.14
CA GLU A 125 -3.63 -8.99 16.97
C GLU A 125 -5.12 -9.26 17.17
N ALA A 126 -5.96 -8.38 16.62
CA ALA A 126 -7.42 -8.54 16.66
C ALA A 126 -7.93 -9.86 16.01
N ASN A 127 -7.08 -10.53 15.23
CA ASN A 127 -7.34 -11.79 14.54
C ASN A 127 -6.56 -12.99 15.14
N GLY A 128 -5.95 -12.81 16.32
CA GLY A 128 -4.96 -13.72 16.92
C GLY A 128 -5.51 -14.93 17.68
N ASP A 129 -6.82 -15.02 17.87
CA ASP A 129 -7.46 -16.14 18.57
C ASP A 129 -7.92 -17.22 17.57
N LEU A 130 -7.10 -18.28 17.43
CA LEU A 130 -7.51 -19.62 17.04
C LEU A 130 -7.11 -20.62 18.14
#